data_AF-A0A2A4YV36-F1
#
_entry.id   AF-A0A2A4YV36-F1
#
_cell.length_a   1.000
_cell.length_b   1.000
_cell.length_c   1.000
_cell.angle_alpha   90.00
_cell.angle_beta   90.00
_cell.angle_gamma   90.00
#
_symmetry.space_group_name_H-M   'P 1'
#
loop_
_entity.id
_entity.type
_entity.pdbx_description
1 polymer ?
#
loop_
_entity_poly.entity_id
_entity_poly.type
_entity_poly.pdbx_seq_one_letter_code
_entity_poly.pdbx_strand_id
1 'polypeptide(L)'
;MKNTNLSPKQERFALRYLESGNATKAYKHAYNVSANSNVHTLHREGCKLLNHPKIAPRIAELQKVAQAETMVTLEKLTKELNDTIELAQKQKQPAVMVRAIMAKAKLHGLIGRKSAIHKNICVTINSQSD
;
A
#
# COMPACT_ATOMS: atom_id res chain seq x y z
N MET A 1 20.67 -12.28 6.81
CA MET A 1 20.80 -11.26 5.74
C MET A 1 21.23 -9.96 6.39
N LYS A 2 22.50 -9.56 6.26
CA LYS A 2 23.06 -8.40 6.96
C LYS A 2 23.29 -7.27 5.95
N ASN A 3 22.65 -6.12 6.14
CA ASN A 3 23.06 -4.87 5.50
C ASN A 3 24.32 -4.34 6.21
N THR A 4 25.47 -4.94 5.93
CA THR A 4 26.75 -4.64 6.61
C THR A 4 27.47 -3.39 6.10
N ASN A 5 26.77 -2.40 5.54
CA ASN A 5 27.47 -1.20 5.05
C ASN A 5 26.66 0.12 5.06
N LEU A 6 25.58 0.19 5.85
CA LEU A 6 24.84 1.43 6.11
C LEU A 6 25.27 2.00 7.47
N SER A 7 25.58 3.29 7.51
CA SER A 7 25.81 3.99 8.77
C SER A 7 24.52 4.00 9.59
N PRO A 8 24.58 3.91 10.94
CA PRO A 8 23.41 4.07 11.80
C PRO A 8 22.58 5.33 11.52
N LYS A 9 23.22 6.41 11.02
CA LYS A 9 22.53 7.63 10.61
C LYS A 9 21.68 7.43 9.34
N GLN A 10 22.17 6.65 8.38
CA GLN A 10 21.47 6.38 7.12
C GLN A 10 20.28 5.43 7.32
N GLU A 11 20.44 4.42 8.19
CA GLU A 11 19.33 3.52 8.54
C GLU A 11 18.21 4.31 9.23
N ARG A 12 18.56 5.18 10.18
CA ARG A 12 17.59 6.06 10.85
C ARG A 12 16.90 7.03 9.88
N PHE A 13 17.60 7.52 8.86
CA PHE A 13 16.98 8.30 7.79
C PHE A 13 15.94 7.48 7.01
N ALA A 14 16.28 6.25 6.60
CA ALA A 14 15.38 5.38 5.86
C ALA A 14 14.09 5.06 6.65
N LEU A 15 14.23 4.76 7.95
CA LEU A 15 13.09 4.52 8.86
C LEU A 15 12.20 5.76 8.99
N ARG A 16 12.79 6.93 9.28
CA ARG A 16 12.03 8.19 9.42
C ARG A 16 11.38 8.63 8.11
N TYR A 17 11.97 8.31 6.97
CA TYR A 17 11.37 8.58 5.67
C TYR A 17 10.15 7.69 5.41
N LEU A 18 10.21 6.40 5.78
CA LEU A 18 9.07 5.49 5.67
C LEU A 18 7.86 5.96 6.51
N GLU A 19 8.12 6.45 7.72
CA GLU A 19 7.07 6.95 8.62
C GLU A 19 6.46 8.28 8.17
N SER A 20 7.30 9.23 7.72
CA SER A 20 6.88 10.61 7.50
C SER A 20 6.62 10.98 6.05
N GLY A 21 7.10 10.19 5.09
CA GLY A 21 7.07 10.50 3.66
C GLY A 21 7.85 11.76 3.25
N ASN A 22 8.59 12.39 4.17
CA ASN A 22 9.23 13.68 3.96
C ASN A 22 10.75 13.60 4.16
N ALA A 23 11.49 13.79 3.06
CA ALA A 23 12.96 13.70 3.05
C ALA A 23 13.63 14.73 3.98
N THR A 24 13.12 15.96 4.02
CA THR A 24 13.65 17.04 4.85
C THR A 24 13.49 16.73 6.34
N LYS A 25 12.29 16.26 6.74
CA LYS A 25 12.02 15.87 8.14
C LYS A 25 12.86 14.65 8.55
N ALA A 26 12.96 13.65 7.68
CA ALA A 26 13.78 12.48 7.91
C ALA A 26 15.27 12.85 8.06
N TYR A 27 15.80 13.73 7.22
CA TYR A 27 17.19 14.19 7.28
C TYR A 27 17.49 14.97 8.57
N LYS A 28 16.62 15.93 8.94
CA LYS A 28 16.74 16.66 10.22
C LYS A 28 16.82 15.71 11.41
N HIS A 29 15.95 14.69 11.43
CA HIS A 29 15.89 13.73 12.52
C HIS A 29 17.07 12.75 12.54
N ALA A 30 17.59 12.36 11.38
CA ALA A 30 18.70 11.41 11.28
C ALA A 30 20.06 12.04 11.63
N TYR A 31 20.25 13.32 11.31
CA TYR A 31 21.50 14.06 11.47
C TYR A 31 21.47 15.12 12.59
N ASN A 32 20.36 15.19 13.35
CA ASN A 32 20.15 16.14 14.45
C ASN A 32 20.45 17.60 14.06
N VAL A 33 19.95 18.01 12.89
CA VAL A 33 20.19 19.34 12.34
C VAL A 33 19.35 20.38 13.08
N SER A 34 19.94 21.55 13.37
CA SER A 34 19.27 22.64 14.09
C SER A 34 18.00 23.12 13.37
N ALA A 35 17.02 23.57 14.16
CA ALA A 35 15.74 24.04 13.64
C ALA A 35 15.87 25.22 12.65
N ASN A 36 16.90 26.06 12.84
CA ASN A 36 17.17 27.27 12.05
C ASN A 36 17.95 27.01 10.76
N SER A 37 18.19 25.74 10.40
CA SER A 37 18.91 25.40 9.18
C SER A 37 18.06 25.64 7.93
N ASN A 38 18.71 26.13 6.87
CA ASN A 38 18.06 26.45 5.59
C ASN A 38 17.32 25.23 5.01
N VAL A 39 16.01 25.37 4.83
CA VAL A 39 15.12 24.30 4.37
C VAL A 39 15.47 23.82 2.95
N HIS A 40 15.92 24.71 2.06
CA HIS A 40 16.30 24.35 0.69
C HIS A 40 17.53 23.43 0.67
N THR A 41 18.53 23.73 1.50
CA THR A 41 19.73 22.90 1.63
C THR A 41 19.36 21.52 2.16
N LEU A 42 18.50 21.46 3.18
CA LEU A 42 18.08 20.18 3.78
C LEU A 42 17.23 19.34 2.83
N HIS A 43 16.36 19.97 2.04
CA HIS A 43 15.60 19.28 1.00
C HIS A 43 16.54 18.68 -0.05
N ARG A 44 17.51 19.46 -0.54
CA ARG A 44 18.50 19.00 -1.53
C ARG A 44 19.32 17.82 -1.01
N GLU A 45 19.85 17.91 0.20
CA GLU A 45 20.61 16.81 0.81
C GLU A 45 19.73 15.59 1.11
N GLY A 46 18.50 15.79 1.56
CA GLY A 46 17.52 14.72 1.73
C GLY A 46 17.22 13.98 0.43
N CYS A 47 16.95 14.69 -0.67
CA CYS A 47 16.76 14.11 -2.00
C CYS A 47 18.01 13.37 -2.50
N LYS A 48 19.20 13.92 -2.22
CA LYS A 48 20.46 13.26 -2.55
C LYS A 48 20.63 11.93 -1.79
N LEU A 49 20.24 11.88 -0.52
CA LEU A 49 20.25 10.65 0.27
C LEU A 49 19.23 9.62 -0.24
N LEU A 50 18.04 10.05 -0.69
CA LEU A 50 17.04 9.14 -1.27
C LEU A 50 17.58 8.42 -2.51
N ASN A 51 18.32 9.14 -3.36
CA ASN A 51 18.92 8.59 -4.58
C ASN A 51 20.27 7.89 -4.35
N HIS A 52 20.74 7.79 -3.10
CA HIS A 52 22.02 7.19 -2.80
C HIS A 52 21.97 5.67 -3.06
N PRO A 53 22.95 5.08 -3.77
CA PRO A 53 22.88 3.69 -4.26
C PRO A 53 22.76 2.65 -3.15
N LYS A 54 23.17 2.98 -1.92
CA LYS A 54 23.01 2.10 -0.74
C LYS A 54 21.69 2.30 0.02
N ILE A 55 21.09 3.49 -0.05
CA ILE A 55 19.93 3.87 0.76
C ILE A 55 18.63 3.59 -0.01
N ALA A 56 18.60 3.90 -1.31
CA ALA A 56 17.47 3.60 -2.19
C ALA A 56 16.99 2.13 -2.10
N PRO A 57 17.87 1.10 -2.26
CA PRO A 57 17.42 -0.29 -2.13
C PRO A 57 16.94 -0.62 -0.72
N ARG A 58 17.54 -0.02 0.32
CA ARG A 58 17.12 -0.22 1.71
C ARG A 58 15.71 0.31 1.95
N ILE A 59 15.39 1.49 1.44
CA ILE A 59 14.03 2.04 1.51
C ILE A 59 13.04 1.14 0.78
N ALA A 60 13.41 0.64 -0.41
CA ALA A 60 12.55 -0.27 -1.17
C ALA A 60 12.32 -1.61 -0.43
N GLU A 61 13.32 -2.17 0.23
CA GLU A 61 13.17 -3.34 1.10
C GLU A 61 12.21 -3.07 2.25
N LEU A 62 12.41 -1.96 2.97
CA LEU A 62 11.55 -1.57 4.09
C LEU A 62 10.12 -1.32 3.63
N GLN A 63 9.93 -0.71 2.47
CA GLN A 63 8.62 -0.54 1.84
C GLN A 63 8.01 -1.89 1.46
N LYS A 64 8.78 -2.85 0.95
CA LYS A 64 8.25 -4.19 0.66
C LYS A 64 7.82 -4.93 1.92
N VAL A 65 8.59 -4.83 3.00
CA VAL A 65 8.22 -5.44 4.29
C VAL A 65 6.97 -4.76 4.84
N ALA A 66 6.94 -3.42 4.90
CA ALA A 66 5.79 -2.66 5.36
C ALA A 66 4.57 -2.89 4.47
N GLN A 67 4.75 -3.01 3.15
CA GLN A 67 3.69 -3.38 2.22
C GLN A 67 3.25 -4.82 2.42
N ALA A 68 4.12 -5.77 2.76
CA ALA A 68 3.72 -7.14 3.07
C ALA A 68 2.89 -7.21 4.36
N GLU A 69 3.25 -6.42 5.38
CA GLU A 69 2.49 -6.30 6.64
C GLU A 69 1.17 -5.53 6.46
N THR A 70 1.21 -4.48 5.65
CA THR A 70 0.07 -3.61 5.35
C THR A 70 -0.72 -4.09 4.13
N MET A 71 -0.31 -5.17 3.46
CA MET A 71 -1.05 -5.76 2.35
C MET A 71 -2.32 -6.33 2.96
N VAL A 72 -3.34 -5.50 2.95
CA VAL A 72 -4.70 -5.90 3.22
C VAL A 72 -5.09 -6.75 2.01
N THR A 73 -4.79 -8.05 2.10
CA THR A 73 -5.15 -9.00 1.07
C THR A 73 -6.67 -9.16 1.05
N LEU A 74 -7.21 -9.49 -0.11
CA LEU A 74 -8.63 -9.79 -0.26
C LEU A 74 -9.09 -10.90 0.71
N GLU A 75 -8.21 -11.85 0.99
CA GLU A 75 -8.40 -12.91 1.97
C GLU A 75 -8.48 -12.38 3.41
N LYS A 76 -7.55 -11.48 3.80
CA LYS A 76 -7.55 -10.85 5.13
C LYS A 76 -8.83 -10.06 5.38
N LEU A 77 -9.26 -9.24 4.41
CA LEU A 77 -10.53 -8.51 4.49
C LEU A 77 -11.73 -9.44 4.57
N THR A 78 -11.71 -10.51 3.77
CA THR A 78 -12.79 -11.51 3.79
C THR A 78 -12.88 -12.18 5.17
N LYS A 79 -11.73 -12.48 5.78
CA LYS A 79 -11.67 -13.03 7.14
C LYS A 79 -12.18 -12.04 8.17
N GLU A 80 -11.72 -10.79 8.16
CA GLU A 80 -12.18 -9.75 9.09
C GLU A 80 -13.70 -9.50 8.99
N LEU A 81 -14.26 -9.55 7.77
CA LEU A 81 -15.71 -9.45 7.57
C LEU A 81 -16.46 -10.67 8.12
N ASN A 82 -15.91 -11.88 8.01
CA ASN A 82 -16.51 -13.07 8.63
C ASN A 82 -16.47 -12.96 10.16
N ASP A 83 -15.33 -12.57 10.74
CA ASP A 83 -15.17 -12.38 12.18
C ASP A 83 -16.17 -11.32 12.70
N THR A 84 -16.41 -10.26 11.92
CA THR A 84 -17.44 -9.24 12.22
C THR A 84 -18.86 -9.81 12.20
N ILE A 85 -19.18 -10.71 11.26
CA ILE A 85 -20.47 -11.38 11.21
C ILE A 85 -20.67 -12.27 12.44
N GLU A 86 -19.66 -13.05 12.84
CA GLU A 86 -19.71 -13.89 14.05
C GLU A 86 -19.92 -13.05 15.32
N LEU A 87 -19.23 -11.92 15.44
CA LEU A 87 -19.44 -10.99 16.55
C LEU A 87 -20.85 -10.38 16.54
N ALA A 88 -21.33 -9.96 15.37
CA ALA A 88 -22.66 -9.40 15.21
C ALA A 88 -23.78 -10.43 15.50
N GLN A 89 -23.55 -11.72 15.20
CA GLN A 89 -24.45 -12.81 15.59
C GLN A 89 -24.58 -12.91 17.11
N LYS A 90 -23.45 -12.92 17.82
CA LYS A 90 -23.43 -12.96 19.30
C LYS A 90 -24.15 -11.76 19.92
N GLN A 91 -23.98 -10.57 19.32
CA GLN A 91 -24.60 -9.33 19.79
C GLN A 91 -26.03 -9.13 19.26
N LYS A 92 -26.57 -10.06 18.47
CA LYS A 92 -27.89 -9.97 17.84
C LYS A 92 -28.08 -8.67 17.04
N GLN A 93 -27.06 -8.24 16.30
CA GLN A 93 -27.09 -7.03 15.46
C GLN A 93 -27.24 -7.40 13.97
N PRO A 94 -28.46 -7.66 13.47
CA PRO A 94 -28.67 -8.09 12.09
C PRO A 94 -28.27 -7.04 11.05
N ALA A 95 -28.38 -5.76 11.38
CA ALA A 95 -27.98 -4.67 10.48
C ALA A 95 -26.48 -4.70 10.15
N VAL A 96 -25.62 -5.03 11.13
CA VAL A 96 -24.16 -5.13 10.91
C VAL A 96 -23.82 -6.33 10.04
N MET A 97 -24.50 -7.47 10.26
CA MET A 97 -24.33 -8.67 9.42
C MET A 97 -24.67 -8.38 7.95
N VAL A 98 -25.81 -7.76 7.66
CA VAL A 98 -26.22 -7.43 6.28
C VAL A 98 -25.20 -6.53 5.60
N ARG A 99 -24.65 -5.53 6.33
CA ARG A 99 -23.62 -4.63 5.79
C ARG A 99 -22.32 -5.36 5.51
N ALA A 100 -21.88 -6.25 6.40
CA ALA A 100 -20.67 -7.04 6.21
C ALA A 100 -20.79 -8.03 5.03
N ILE A 101 -21.93 -8.71 4.91
CA ILE A 101 -22.23 -9.61 3.78
C ILE A 101 -22.22 -8.83 2.46
N MET A 102 -22.85 -7.67 2.43
CA MET A 102 -22.87 -6.81 1.25
C MET A 102 -21.46 -6.27 0.90
N ALA A 103 -20.66 -5.89 1.90
CA ALA A 103 -19.27 -5.47 1.69
C ALA A 103 -18.43 -6.62 1.11
N LYS A 104 -18.60 -7.84 1.63
CA LYS A 104 -17.96 -9.06 1.10
C LYS A 104 -18.40 -9.32 -0.34
N ALA A 105 -19.69 -9.24 -0.64
CA ALA A 105 -20.20 -9.45 -2.00
C ALA A 105 -19.66 -8.41 -3.00
N LYS A 106 -19.49 -7.15 -2.58
CA LYS A 106 -18.86 -6.10 -3.40
C LYS A 106 -17.36 -6.36 -3.61
N LEU A 107 -16.65 -6.77 -2.55
CA LEU A 107 -15.21 -7.08 -2.62
C LEU A 107 -14.92 -8.22 -3.61
N HIS A 108 -15.79 -9.23 -3.65
CA HIS A 108 -15.70 -10.36 -4.57
C HIS A 108 -16.31 -10.08 -5.96
N GLY A 109 -16.81 -8.87 -6.20
CA GLY A 109 -17.39 -8.47 -7.49
C GLY A 109 -18.73 -9.13 -7.83
N LEU A 110 -19.39 -9.77 -6.87
CA LEU A 110 -20.71 -10.42 -7.05
C LEU A 110 -21.84 -9.38 -7.15
N ILE A 111 -21.61 -8.18 -6.62
CA ILE A 111 -22.57 -7.07 -6.65
C ILE A 111 -21.83 -5.79 -7.10
N GLY A 112 -22.22 -5.27 -8.26
CA GLY A 112 -21.74 -4.00 -8.79
C GLY A 112 -20.58 -4.10 -9.77
N ARG A 113 -20.91 -4.18 -11.07
CA ARG A 113 -20.20 -3.53 -12.19
C ARG A 113 -21.16 -3.42 -13.36
N LYS A 114 -21.56 -2.19 -13.76
CA LYS A 114 -21.94 -1.94 -15.17
C LYS A 114 -20.64 -1.93 -15.95
N SER A 115 -20.21 -3.10 -16.44
CA SER A 115 -19.20 -3.13 -17.50
C SER A 115 -19.91 -2.72 -18.78
N ALA A 116 -19.58 -1.55 -19.33
CA ALA A 116 -19.84 -1.26 -20.73
C ALA A 116 -18.99 -2.23 -21.56
N ILE A 117 -19.56 -3.37 -21.92
CA ILE A 117 -18.95 -4.33 -22.83
C ILE A 117 -19.16 -3.77 -24.24
N HIS A 118 -18.15 -3.10 -24.78
CA HIS A 118 -18.09 -2.82 -26.22
C HIS A 118 -17.92 -4.17 -26.93
N LYS A 119 -19.04 -4.70 -27.40
CA LYS A 119 -19.13 -6.02 -28.03
C LYS A 119 -18.77 -5.91 -29.51
N ASN A 120 -17.52 -5.62 -29.83
CA ASN A 120 -17.02 -5.82 -31.21
C ASN A 120 -16.65 -7.29 -31.37
N ILE A 121 -17.67 -8.16 -31.40
CA ILE A 121 -17.52 -9.49 -31.95
C ILE A 121 -17.87 -9.38 -33.43
N CYS A 122 -16.84 -9.17 -34.25
CA CYS A 122 -16.92 -9.48 -35.68
C CYS A 122 -17.03 -11.01 -35.77
N VAL A 123 -18.26 -11.52 -35.91
CA VAL A 123 -18.43 -12.92 -36.34
C VAL A 123 -18.28 -12.92 -37.85
N THR A 124 -17.11 -13.38 -38.30
CA THR A 124 -16.90 -13.83 -39.67
C THR A 124 -17.84 -15.00 -39.93
N ILE A 125 -18.99 -14.75 -40.55
CA ILE A 125 -19.73 -15.82 -41.22
C ILE A 125 -19.10 -15.99 -42.60
N ASN A 126 -18.19 -16.95 -42.70
CA ASN A 126 -17.79 -17.49 -43.98
C ASN A 126 -18.49 -18.84 -44.19
N SER A 127 -18.81 -19.10 -45.45
CA SER A 127 -19.18 -20.37 -46.09
C SER A 127 -20.61 -20.93 -45.95
N GLN A 128 -21.27 -20.95 -47.12
CA GLN A 128 -21.91 -22.14 -47.76
C GLN A 128 -23.24 -22.61 -47.14
N SER A 129 -24.26 -23.09 -47.85
CA SER A 129 -24.68 -23.25 -49.26
C SER A 129 -26.10 -23.79 -49.15
N ASP A 130 -27.02 -23.34 -50.01
CA ASP A 130 -28.14 -24.10 -50.63
C ASP A 130 -29.16 -23.11 -51.25
#